data_AF-A0A0F3IGC3-F1
#
_entry.id   AF-A0A0F3IGC3-F1
#
_cell.length_a   1.000
_cell.length_b   1.000
_cell.length_c   1.000
_cell.angle_alpha   90.00
_cell.angle_beta   90.00
_cell.angle_gamma   90.00
#
_symmetry.space_group_name_H-M   'P 1'
#
loop_
_entity.id
_entity.type
_entity.pdbx_description
1 polymer ?
#
loop_
_entity_poly.entity_id
_entity_poly.type
_entity_poly.pdbx_seq_one_letter_code
_entity_poly.pdbx_strand_id
1 'polypeptide(L)' 'MNTLKPTMDRAEFIELLSAEFTHTKGYGVYAFLSFSEIENAYHHYLNSAERPNVFVRLYVKSLN' A
#
# COMPACT_ATOMS: atom_id res chain seq x y z
N MET A 1 -8.30 11.49 -22.62
CA MET A 1 -9.17 11.32 -21.44
C MET A 1 -8.28 11.27 -20.21
N ASN A 2 -8.25 12.33 -19.41
CA ASN A 2 -7.57 12.30 -18.10
C ASN A 2 -8.49 11.56 -17.12
N THR A 3 -8.35 10.24 -17.01
CA THR A 3 -8.99 9.49 -15.93
C THR A 3 -8.30 9.86 -14.62
N LEU A 4 -8.98 10.67 -13.81
CA LEU A 4 -8.60 10.90 -12.42
C LEU A 4 -8.47 9.54 -11.73
N LYS A 5 -7.34 9.32 -11.06
CA LYS A 5 -7.11 8.13 -10.23
C LYS A 5 -8.23 8.04 -9.20
N PRO A 6 -8.88 6.88 -9.01
CA PRO A 6 -9.79 6.70 -7.90
C PRO A 6 -9.04 7.04 -6.61
N THR A 7 -9.47 8.06 -5.90
CA THR A 7 -8.94 8.40 -4.57
C THR A 7 -9.39 7.30 -3.62
N MET A 8 -8.57 6.27 -3.48
CA MET A 8 -8.67 5.28 -2.41
C MET A 8 -8.41 6.00 -1.09
N ASP A 9 -9.28 5.80 -0.12
CA ASP A 9 -9.07 6.38 1.20
C ASP A 9 -7.97 5.66 1.98
N ARG A 10 -7.56 6.26 3.09
CA ARG A 10 -6.46 5.73 3.91
C ARG A 10 -6.80 4.35 4.50
N ALA A 11 -8.03 4.12 4.92
CA ALA A 11 -8.42 2.86 5.54
C ALA A 11 -8.42 1.72 4.52
N GLU A 12 -9.00 1.95 3.33
CA GLU A 12 -8.98 1.03 2.20
C GLU A 12 -7.55 0.68 1.76
N PHE A 13 -6.65 1.68 1.74
CA PHE A 13 -5.24 1.44 1.42
C PHE A 13 -4.57 0.54 2.46
N ILE A 14 -4.80 0.79 3.75
CA ILE A 14 -4.21 0.00 4.84
C ILE A 14 -4.75 -1.43 4.82
N GLU A 15 -6.03 -1.63 4.53
CA GLU A 15 -6.62 -2.96 4.38
C GLU A 15 -5.99 -3.72 3.21
N LEU A 16 -5.86 -3.06 2.05
CA LEU A 16 -5.22 -3.65 0.88
C LEU A 16 -3.74 -3.97 1.12
N LEU A 17 -3.01 -3.05 1.75
CA LEU A 17 -1.62 -3.25 2.15
C LEU A 17 -1.50 -4.43 3.11
N SER A 18 -2.37 -4.50 4.13
CA SER A 18 -2.36 -5.58 5.12
C SER A 18 -2.60 -6.94 4.45
N ALA A 19 -3.58 -7.02 3.55
CA ALA A 19 -3.91 -8.24 2.83
C ALA A 19 -2.74 -8.73 1.95
N GLU A 20 -2.15 -7.85 1.13
CA GLU A 20 -1.02 -8.21 0.27
C GLU A 20 0.22 -8.56 1.09
N PHE A 21 0.47 -7.83 2.17
CA PHE A 21 1.60 -8.07 3.05
C PHE A 21 1.49 -9.43 3.74
N THR A 22 0.33 -9.76 4.31
CA THR A 22 0.09 -11.09 4.91
C THR A 22 0.17 -12.20 3.87
N HIS A 23 -0.38 -11.99 2.67
CA HIS A 23 -0.27 -12.96 1.59
C HIS A 23 1.19 -13.22 1.18
N THR A 24 2.02 -12.18 1.10
CA THR A 24 3.39 -12.27 0.61
C THR A 24 4.40 -12.71 1.68
N LYS A 25 4.23 -12.26 2.92
CA LYS A 25 5.22 -12.45 4.01
C LYS A 25 4.77 -13.46 5.07
N GLY A 26 3.49 -13.80 5.13
CA GLY A 26 2.94 -14.78 6.08
C GLY A 26 2.63 -14.23 7.48
N TYR A 27 2.80 -12.93 7.71
CA TYR A 27 2.48 -12.26 8.98
C TYR A 27 1.89 -10.87 8.75
N GLY A 28 1.31 -10.27 9.79
CA GLY A 28 0.63 -8.98 9.71
C GLY A 28 1.59 -7.81 9.43
N VAL A 29 1.12 -6.81 8.68
CA VAL A 29 1.94 -5.65 8.28
C VAL A 29 2.57 -4.92 9.48
N TYR A 30 1.85 -4.79 10.59
CA TYR A 30 2.33 -4.12 11.81
C TYR A 30 3.40 -4.91 12.59
N ALA A 31 3.65 -6.17 12.24
CA ALA A 31 4.79 -6.90 12.79
C ALA A 31 6.12 -6.46 12.16
N PHE A 32 6.08 -5.70 11.06
CA PHE A 32 7.25 -5.29 10.29
C PHE A 32 7.34 -3.78 10.07
N LEU A 33 6.22 -3.14 9.77
CA LEU A 33 6.14 -1.70 9.55
C LEU A 33 5.53 -1.01 10.77
N SER A 34 6.17 0.09 11.16
CA SER A 34 5.60 1.07 12.07
C SER A 34 4.43 1.81 11.42
N PHE A 35 3.62 2.47 12.26
CA PHE A 35 2.54 3.35 11.81
C PHE A 35 3.05 4.42 10.82
N SER A 36 4.19 5.05 11.14
CA SER A 36 4.77 6.11 10.29
C SER A 36 5.21 5.60 8.92
N GLU A 37 5.74 4.37 8.83
CA GLU A 37 6.10 3.77 7.54
C GLU A 37 4.86 3.48 6.69
N ILE A 38 3.77 3.05 7.31
CA ILE A 38 2.49 2.85 6.62
C ILE A 38 1.91 4.17 6.11
N GLU A 39 1.96 5.25 6.91
CA GLU A 39 1.56 6.59 6.45
C GLU A 39 2.41 7.07 5.28
N ASN A 40 3.73 6.86 5.34
CA ASN A 40 4.62 7.24 4.25
C ASN A 40 4.31 6.45 2.98
N ALA A 41 4.02 5.15 3.09
CA ALA A 41 3.59 4.34 1.95
C ALA A 41 2.28 4.86 1.33
N TYR A 42 1.31 5.28 2.16
CA TYR A 42 0.06 5.87 1.70
C TYR A 42 0.29 7.21 0.98
N HIS A 43 1.12 8.10 1.54
CA HIS A 43 1.47 9.36 0.87
C HIS A 43 2.23 9.13 -0.45
N HIS A 44 3.10 8.14 -0.52
CA HIS A 44 3.76 7.75 -1.77
C HIS A 44 2.74 7.23 -2.79
N TYR A 45 1.76 6.44 -2.36
CA TYR A 45 0.67 6.01 -3.21
C TYR A 45 -0.14 7.18 -3.76
N LEU A 46 -0.49 8.18 -2.94
CA LEU A 46 -1.25 9.35 -3.41
C LEU A 46 -0.55 10.11 -4.54
N ASN A 47 0.78 10.11 -4.54
CA ASN A 47 1.61 10.74 -5.58
C ASN A 47 1.96 9.80 -6.74
N SER A 48 1.62 8.51 -6.66
CA SER A 48 1.91 7.52 -7.69
C SER A 48 0.85 7.49 -8.79
N ALA A 49 1.30 7.32 -10.04
CA ALA A 49 0.41 7.06 -11.18
C ALA A 49 -0.17 5.63 -11.19
N GLU A 50 0.30 4.77 -10.30
CA GLU A 50 -0.09 3.36 -10.24
C GLU A 50 -1.48 3.17 -9.64
N ARG A 51 -2.16 2.10 -10.08
CA ARG A 51 -3.36 1.59 -9.42
C ARG A 51 -3.00 1.05 -8.03
N PRO A 52 -3.88 1.19 -7.03
CA PRO A 52 -3.56 0.82 -5.64
C PRO A 52 -3.04 -0.61 -5.47
N ASN A 53 -3.67 -1.59 -6.13
CA ASN A 53 -3.23 -2.99 -6.08
C ASN A 53 -1.85 -3.22 -6.71
N VAL A 54 -1.50 -2.46 -7.76
CA VAL A 54 -0.17 -2.54 -8.39
C VAL A 54 0.87 -1.93 -7.46
N PHE A 55 0.58 -0.74 -6.93
CA PHE A 55 1.46 -0.04 -6.00
C PHE A 55 1.77 -0.90 -4.77
N VAL A 56 0.73 -1.40 -4.08
CA VAL A 56 0.89 -2.19 -2.86
C VAL A 56 1.73 -3.45 -3.12
N ARG A 57 1.47 -4.17 -4.21
CA ARG A 57 2.26 -5.35 -4.58
C ARG A 57 3.73 -5.02 -4.83
N LEU A 58 4.02 -3.93 -5.53
CA LEU A 58 5.41 -3.52 -5.77
C LEU A 58 6.09 -3.06 -4.49
N TYR A 59 5.38 -2.29 -3.66
CA TYR A 59 5.85 -1.83 -2.36
C TYR A 59 6.22 -3.03 -1.46
N VAL A 60 5.30 -3.98 -1.25
CA VAL A 60 5.55 -5.17 -0.41
C VAL A 60 6.71 -6.01 -0.94
N LYS A 61 6.87 -6.14 -2.26
CA LYS A 61 8.01 -6.84 -2.87
C LYS A 61 9.34 -6.11 -2.70
N SER A 62 9.31 -4.77 -2.60
CA SER A 62 10.53 -3.97 -2.39
C SER A 62 11.05 -4.03 -0.96
N LEU A 63 10.19 -4.42 0.00
CA LEU A 63 10.56 -4.67 1.38
C LEU A 63 11.26 -6.03 1.47
N ASN A 64 12.57 -6.05 1.27
CA ASN A 64 13.44 -7.21 1.52
C ASN A 64 14.43 -6.89 2.64
#